data_AF-A0A5B3GRR5-F1
#
_entry.id   AF-A0A5B3GRR5-F1
#
_cell.length_a   1.000
_cell.length_b   1.000
_cell.length_c   1.000
_cell.angle_alpha   90.00
_cell.angle_beta   90.00
_cell.angle_gamma   90.00
#
_symmetry.space_group_name_H-M   'P 1'
#
loop_
_entity.id
_entity.type
_entity.pdbx_description
1 polymer ?
#
loop_
_entity_poly.entity_id
_entity_poly.type
_entity_poly.pdbx_seq_one_letter_code
_entity_poly.pdbx_strand_id
1 'polypeptide(L)'
;MKRFIYVCAFFLCLCSCSESKYIAEELERTQEIINDYPDSALHSLQAIVPGSIRKKSTKAHYGLLYSLALDKTGQTIDTDSMLRPAVNYFMRKGTNRQKFLSWYCLGRMEYSTNNYQKATESYLKALEYRDIIDDPYLIGVCNFVLGELNLKQNNYQRALFYYQEAYENYQAANKTKHQVSAKIAIAAVYYMENEDDNALRDYREALNLSEQFGYKDFQVYCLRCLIGILSNKGVTNETNDYVGRFLQLSDDLSPNDCCVLGEYYLRINKPDSAEYYLNAAISANIGGPRENDAAAKILLAEAYTLNEDYRAACYMQKECLALCDSIHLSYMNNSAAETELRYKDERLEFERYRSSVRQNVIYIIALVSVIAICGIIYIFYRRNKMQKQRIEEYLTLIEELNKTKLQIPDAAKISELLNTRFQVLKELAKTYYEFENSPALTKKVKGILSEKILDKTIISDLENTLNQQYDNVISNFKSEYPKIKPCFVELLCLLYAGFSPQQISVITNETLKTIYMRKFHLKKKIIASHITTKDVILNIIS
;
A
#
# COMPACT_ATOMS: atom_id res chain seq x y z
N MET A 1 -45.32 -15.59 15.80
CA MET A 1 -43.99 -16.03 15.29
C MET A 1 -42.92 -14.93 15.30
N LYS A 2 -43.13 -13.73 14.72
CA LYS A 2 -42.08 -12.68 14.70
C LYS A 2 -41.54 -12.27 16.09
N ARG A 3 -42.38 -12.12 17.12
CA ARG A 3 -41.94 -11.82 18.50
C ARG A 3 -41.11 -12.94 19.17
N PHE A 4 -41.34 -14.20 18.82
CA PHE A 4 -40.59 -15.35 19.36
C PHE A 4 -39.16 -15.41 18.77
N ILE A 5 -39.01 -15.03 17.50
CA ILE A 5 -37.71 -14.95 16.82
C ILE A 5 -36.84 -13.84 17.43
N TYR A 6 -37.41 -12.68 17.79
CA TYR A 6 -36.66 -11.61 18.46
C TYR A 6 -36.22 -11.98 19.89
N VAL A 7 -37.04 -12.73 20.63
CA VAL A 7 -36.67 -13.22 21.97
C VAL A 7 -35.59 -14.29 21.88
N CYS A 8 -35.69 -15.26 20.96
CA CYS A 8 -34.64 -16.26 20.74
C CYS A 8 -33.34 -15.62 20.22
N ALA A 9 -33.41 -14.62 19.34
CA ALA A 9 -32.24 -13.86 18.90
C ALA A 9 -31.60 -13.04 20.03
N PHE A 10 -32.41 -12.48 20.94
CA PHE A 10 -31.93 -11.76 22.11
C PHE A 10 -31.24 -12.70 23.13
N PHE A 11 -31.79 -13.88 23.39
CA PHE A 11 -31.15 -14.89 24.23
C PHE A 11 -29.87 -15.48 23.59
N LEU A 12 -29.84 -15.70 22.27
CA LEU A 12 -28.62 -16.08 21.54
C LEU A 12 -27.54 -14.99 21.59
N CYS A 13 -27.92 -13.71 21.57
CA CYS A 13 -26.99 -12.60 21.78
C CYS A 13 -26.46 -12.54 23.22
N LEU A 14 -27.30 -12.80 24.22
CA LEU A 14 -26.88 -12.82 25.63
C LEU A 14 -25.90 -13.97 25.94
N CYS A 15 -26.16 -15.18 25.46
CA CYS A 15 -25.24 -16.32 25.63
C CYS A 15 -23.92 -16.11 24.86
N SER A 16 -23.97 -15.50 23.67
CA SER A 16 -22.77 -15.16 22.91
C SER A 16 -21.92 -14.07 23.57
N CYS A 17 -22.55 -13.15 24.31
CA CYS A 17 -21.85 -12.11 25.06
C CYS A 17 -21.18 -12.67 26.33
N SER A 18 -21.81 -13.62 27.03
CA SER A 18 -21.21 -14.26 28.21
C SER A 18 -20.02 -15.14 27.84
N GLU A 19 -20.11 -15.91 26.75
CA GLU A 19 -19.01 -16.77 26.29
C GLU A 19 -17.79 -15.94 25.83
N SER A 20 -18.02 -14.86 25.09
CA SER A 20 -16.93 -13.96 24.68
C SER A 20 -16.27 -13.24 25.86
N LYS A 21 -17.00 -12.99 26.96
CA LYS A 21 -16.46 -12.37 28.16
C LYS A 21 -15.63 -13.39 28.96
N TYR A 22 -16.15 -14.60 29.12
CA TYR A 22 -15.45 -15.71 29.75
C TYR A 22 -14.10 -16.00 29.08
N ILE A 23 -14.08 -16.13 27.74
CA ILE A 23 -12.83 -16.36 26.99
C ILE A 23 -11.84 -15.22 27.23
N ALA A 24 -12.28 -13.96 27.27
CA ALA A 24 -11.38 -12.83 27.51
C ALA A 24 -10.78 -12.87 28.93
N GLU A 25 -11.59 -13.17 29.95
CA GLU A 25 -11.12 -13.34 31.33
C GLU A 25 -10.14 -14.51 31.45
N GLU A 26 -10.38 -15.60 30.74
CA GLU A 26 -9.48 -16.76 30.73
C GLU A 26 -8.13 -16.44 30.06
N LEU A 27 -8.12 -15.64 29.00
CA LEU A 27 -6.87 -15.17 28.37
C LEU A 27 -6.07 -14.24 29.29
N GLU A 28 -6.74 -13.39 30.08
CA GLU A 28 -6.08 -12.54 31.07
C GLU A 28 -5.42 -13.39 32.17
N ARG A 29 -6.14 -14.38 32.72
CA ARG A 29 -5.58 -15.34 33.69
C ARG A 29 -4.41 -16.12 33.12
N THR A 30 -4.56 -16.61 31.89
CA THR A 30 -3.49 -17.33 31.19
C THR A 30 -2.25 -16.46 31.06
N GLN A 31 -2.41 -15.18 30.71
CA GLN A 31 -1.30 -14.25 30.58
C GLN A 31 -0.54 -14.01 31.89
N GLU A 32 -1.22 -14.04 33.04
CA GLU A 32 -0.59 -13.88 34.35
C GLU A 32 0.29 -15.10 34.68
N ILE A 33 -0.17 -16.31 34.36
CA ILE A 33 0.54 -17.54 34.73
C ILE A 33 1.53 -18.04 33.68
N ILE A 34 1.49 -17.54 32.44
CA ILE A 34 2.25 -18.10 31.29
C ILE A 34 3.77 -18.12 31.51
N ASN A 35 4.29 -17.21 32.34
CA ASN A 35 5.71 -17.14 32.65
C ASN A 35 6.14 -18.20 33.69
N ASP A 36 5.27 -18.51 34.64
CA ASP A 36 5.55 -19.41 35.76
C ASP A 36 5.11 -20.85 35.48
N TYR A 37 4.00 -21.02 34.74
CA TYR A 37 3.35 -22.30 34.45
C TYR A 37 2.99 -22.42 32.96
N PRO A 38 3.98 -22.47 32.05
CA PRO A 38 3.75 -22.46 30.61
C PRO A 38 2.95 -23.67 30.10
N ASP A 39 3.15 -24.86 30.67
CA ASP A 39 2.38 -26.07 30.28
C ASP A 39 0.90 -25.95 30.66
N SER A 40 0.60 -25.43 31.85
CA SER A 40 -0.78 -25.19 32.30
C SER A 40 -1.46 -24.10 31.48
N ALA A 41 -0.71 -23.04 31.14
CA ALA A 41 -1.18 -21.98 30.25
C ALA A 41 -1.50 -22.54 28.86
N LEU A 42 -0.61 -23.36 28.28
CA LEU A 42 -0.84 -24.00 26.99
C LEU A 42 -2.09 -24.90 27.03
N HIS A 43 -2.23 -25.74 28.06
CA HIS A 43 -3.39 -26.60 28.22
C HIS A 43 -4.71 -25.80 28.26
N SER A 44 -4.72 -24.69 29.01
CA SER A 44 -5.89 -23.81 29.11
C SER A 44 -6.24 -23.18 27.76
N LEU A 45 -5.23 -22.78 26.97
CA LEU A 45 -5.44 -22.24 25.62
C LEU A 45 -5.89 -23.31 24.62
N GLN A 46 -5.42 -24.55 24.75
CA GLN A 46 -5.86 -25.67 23.89
C GLN A 46 -7.32 -26.04 24.12
N ALA A 47 -7.86 -25.79 25.33
CA ALA A 47 -9.28 -26.00 25.62
C ALA A 47 -10.21 -25.01 24.90
N ILE A 48 -9.68 -23.88 24.41
CA ILE A 48 -10.46 -22.84 23.71
C ILE A 48 -10.54 -23.20 22.22
N VAL A 49 -11.76 -23.33 21.70
CA VAL A 49 -11.99 -23.55 20.26
C VAL A 49 -11.79 -22.23 19.49
N PRO A 50 -10.77 -22.07 18.62
CA PRO A 50 -10.45 -20.77 18.00
C PRO A 50 -11.57 -20.21 17.12
N GLY A 51 -12.44 -21.09 16.60
CA GLY A 51 -13.62 -20.73 15.81
C GLY A 51 -14.76 -20.06 16.61
N SER A 52 -14.82 -20.27 17.94
CA SER A 52 -15.84 -19.64 18.79
C SER A 52 -15.52 -18.16 19.10
N ILE A 53 -14.27 -17.74 18.91
CA ILE A 53 -13.81 -16.38 19.21
C ILE A 53 -14.26 -15.39 18.12
N ARG A 54 -15.35 -14.67 18.38
CA ARG A 54 -15.93 -13.70 17.44
C ARG A 54 -15.20 -12.35 17.41
N LYS A 55 -14.75 -11.85 18.58
CA LYS A 55 -14.08 -10.55 18.68
C LYS A 55 -12.66 -10.62 18.13
N LYS A 56 -12.33 -9.73 17.17
CA LYS A 56 -10.99 -9.64 16.58
C LYS A 56 -9.88 -9.41 17.62
N SER A 57 -10.14 -8.60 18.65
CA SER A 57 -9.20 -8.32 19.74
C SER A 57 -8.89 -9.58 20.54
N THR A 58 -9.92 -10.30 20.97
CA THR A 58 -9.80 -11.56 21.73
C THR A 58 -9.13 -12.64 20.90
N LYS A 59 -9.44 -12.71 19.59
CA LYS A 59 -8.82 -13.67 18.68
C LYS A 59 -7.32 -13.38 18.47
N ALA A 60 -6.95 -12.10 18.37
CA ALA A 60 -5.55 -11.70 18.32
C ALA A 60 -4.83 -12.03 19.63
N HIS A 61 -5.45 -11.73 20.78
CA HIS A 61 -4.88 -12.02 22.10
C HIS A 61 -4.66 -13.52 22.31
N TYR A 62 -5.65 -14.34 21.94
CA TYR A 62 -5.51 -15.79 21.91
C TYR A 62 -4.34 -16.24 21.05
N GLY A 63 -4.28 -15.79 19.79
CA GLY A 63 -3.20 -16.18 18.87
C GLY A 63 -1.81 -15.84 19.40
N LEU A 64 -1.66 -14.66 20.01
CA LEU A 64 -0.40 -14.23 20.61
C LEU A 64 -0.02 -15.08 21.84
N LEU A 65 -0.94 -15.30 22.77
CA LEU A 65 -0.68 -16.10 23.97
C LEU A 65 -0.43 -17.57 23.63
N TYR A 66 -1.15 -18.11 22.65
CA TYR A 66 -0.95 -19.48 22.17
C TYR A 66 0.45 -19.66 21.59
N SER A 67 0.89 -18.75 20.71
CA SER A 67 2.25 -18.78 20.18
C SER A 67 3.31 -18.63 21.27
N LEU A 68 3.09 -17.77 22.27
CA LEU A 68 4.02 -17.60 23.39
C LEU A 68 4.08 -18.85 24.30
N ALA A 69 2.95 -19.54 24.49
CA ALA A 69 2.87 -20.76 25.30
C ALA A 69 3.55 -21.94 24.58
N LEU A 70 3.34 -22.09 23.27
CA LEU A 70 4.09 -23.06 22.45
C LEU A 70 5.60 -22.83 22.59
N ASP A 71 6.03 -21.57 22.45
CA ASP A 71 7.43 -21.20 22.54
C ASP A 71 8.07 -21.56 23.89
N LYS A 72 7.42 -21.22 25.00
CA LYS A 72 7.90 -21.50 26.36
C LYS A 72 7.89 -22.98 26.73
N THR A 73 7.04 -23.78 26.08
CA THR A 73 6.99 -25.24 26.26
C THR A 73 7.93 -25.97 25.29
N GLY A 74 8.75 -25.24 24.52
CA GLY A 74 9.71 -25.81 23.57
C GLY A 74 9.07 -26.33 22.28
N GLN A 75 7.79 -26.05 22.04
CA GLN A 75 7.09 -26.43 20.82
C GLN A 75 7.29 -25.39 19.73
N THR A 76 7.35 -25.84 18.47
CA THR A 76 7.48 -24.95 17.32
C THR A 76 6.21 -24.16 17.09
N ILE A 77 6.35 -22.87 16.80
CA ILE A 77 5.23 -22.03 16.39
C ILE A 77 4.94 -22.33 14.90
N ASP A 78 3.93 -23.17 14.62
CA ASP A 78 3.54 -23.54 13.25
C ASP A 78 2.28 -22.81 12.75
N THR A 79 1.55 -22.15 13.65
CA THR A 79 0.24 -21.55 13.35
C THR A 79 0.36 -20.17 12.69
N ASP A 80 0.83 -20.13 11.45
CA ASP A 80 0.84 -18.89 10.64
C ASP A 80 -0.56 -18.27 10.53
N SER A 81 -1.58 -19.14 10.51
CA SER A 81 -3.01 -18.78 10.43
C SER A 81 -3.54 -18.01 11.65
N MET A 82 -2.84 -18.01 12.78
CA MET A 82 -3.25 -17.32 14.01
C MET A 82 -2.28 -16.24 14.46
N LEU A 83 -0.97 -16.46 14.31
CA LEU A 83 0.05 -15.50 14.73
C LEU A 83 0.05 -14.24 13.85
N ARG A 84 0.12 -14.35 12.52
CA ARG A 84 0.15 -13.15 11.65
C ARG A 84 -1.08 -12.25 11.81
N PRO A 85 -2.32 -12.77 11.93
CA PRO A 85 -3.47 -11.94 12.28
C PRO A 85 -3.32 -11.23 13.63
N ALA A 86 -2.76 -11.91 14.64
CA ALA A 86 -2.49 -11.32 15.95
C ALA A 86 -1.46 -10.19 15.86
N VAL A 87 -0.33 -10.44 15.18
CA VAL A 87 0.72 -9.44 14.93
C VAL A 87 0.13 -8.22 14.20
N ASN A 88 -0.59 -8.43 13.09
CA ASN A 88 -1.21 -7.34 12.34
C ASN A 88 -2.19 -6.50 13.18
N TYR A 89 -2.90 -7.13 14.12
CA TYR A 89 -3.80 -6.45 15.03
C TYR A 89 -3.04 -5.62 16.06
N PHE A 90 -2.08 -6.22 16.77
CA PHE A 90 -1.35 -5.57 17.85
C PHE A 90 -0.34 -4.53 17.36
N MET A 91 0.19 -4.66 16.14
CA MET A 91 0.99 -3.60 15.54
C MET A 91 0.22 -2.30 15.34
N ARG A 92 -1.09 -2.39 15.09
CA ARG A 92 -1.95 -1.21 14.90
C ARG A 92 -2.59 -0.71 16.19
N LYS A 93 -2.93 -1.61 17.11
CA LYS A 93 -3.79 -1.30 18.28
C LYS A 93 -3.29 -1.82 19.62
N GLY A 94 -2.17 -2.53 19.64
CA GLY A 94 -1.63 -3.16 20.85
C GLY A 94 -0.82 -2.22 21.71
N THR A 95 -0.67 -2.61 22.97
CA THR A 95 0.30 -2.00 23.90
C THR A 95 1.73 -2.28 23.43
N ASN A 96 2.71 -1.53 23.95
CA ASN A 96 4.12 -1.77 23.61
C ASN A 96 4.57 -3.18 23.99
N ARG A 97 4.09 -3.72 25.13
CA ARG A 97 4.28 -5.12 25.50
C ARG A 97 3.72 -6.09 24.46
N GLN A 98 2.50 -5.86 23.99
CA GLN A 98 1.88 -6.71 22.95
C GLN A 98 2.61 -6.60 21.60
N LYS A 99 3.14 -5.43 21.25
CA LYS A 99 3.93 -5.22 20.02
C LYS A 99 5.25 -5.99 20.08
N PHE A 100 5.98 -5.90 21.19
CA PHE A 100 7.19 -6.70 21.39
C PHE A 100 6.89 -8.19 21.30
N LEU A 101 5.90 -8.69 22.06
CA LEU A 101 5.59 -10.11 22.07
C LEU A 101 5.16 -10.60 20.67
N SER A 102 4.46 -9.74 19.91
CA SER A 102 4.09 -10.03 18.53
C SER A 102 5.32 -10.18 17.63
N TRP A 103 6.26 -9.23 17.69
CA TRP A 103 7.51 -9.30 16.94
C TRP A 103 8.41 -10.45 17.38
N TYR A 104 8.50 -10.70 18.68
CA TYR A 104 9.23 -11.82 19.27
C TYR A 104 8.71 -13.16 18.76
N CYS A 105 7.40 -13.43 18.90
CA CYS A 105 6.79 -14.66 18.43
C CYS A 105 6.94 -14.82 16.90
N LEU A 106 6.83 -13.72 16.15
CA LEU A 106 7.06 -13.74 14.71
C LEU A 106 8.52 -14.10 14.38
N GLY A 107 9.48 -13.53 15.10
CA GLY A 107 10.91 -13.86 14.98
C GLY A 107 11.20 -15.33 15.31
N ARG A 108 10.59 -15.88 16.36
CA ARG A 108 10.70 -17.32 16.72
C ARG A 108 10.16 -18.22 15.61
N MET A 109 8.98 -17.92 15.08
CA MET A 109 8.38 -18.64 13.95
C MET A 109 9.27 -18.56 12.69
N GLU A 110 9.73 -17.37 12.33
CA GLU A 110 10.60 -17.15 11.17
C GLU A 110 11.95 -17.85 11.32
N TYR A 111 12.54 -17.83 12.52
CA TYR A 111 13.77 -18.57 12.82
C TYR A 111 13.57 -20.08 12.67
N SER A 112 12.48 -20.64 13.22
CA SER A 112 12.17 -22.07 13.12
C SER A 112 11.89 -22.55 11.69
N THR A 113 11.48 -21.63 10.81
CA THR A 113 11.24 -21.89 9.38
C THR A 113 12.44 -21.52 8.51
N ASN A 114 13.62 -21.30 9.13
CA ASN A 114 14.88 -20.93 8.47
C ASN A 114 14.83 -19.60 7.69
N ASN A 115 13.85 -18.74 7.96
CA ASN A 115 13.74 -17.40 7.39
C ASN A 115 14.59 -16.40 8.19
N TYR A 116 15.90 -16.64 8.26
CA TYR A 116 16.83 -15.95 9.17
C TYR A 116 16.89 -14.43 9.01
N GLN A 117 16.74 -13.91 7.80
CA GLN A 117 16.70 -12.46 7.56
C GLN A 117 15.45 -11.82 8.17
N LYS A 118 14.26 -12.40 7.91
CA LYS A 118 12.99 -11.92 8.49
C LYS A 118 13.00 -12.07 10.01
N ALA A 119 13.54 -13.19 10.52
CA ALA A 119 13.74 -13.38 11.94
C ALA A 119 14.60 -12.27 12.55
N THR A 120 15.73 -11.92 11.91
CA THR A 120 16.61 -10.81 12.33
C THR A 120 15.82 -9.50 12.43
N GLU A 121 15.05 -9.15 11.39
CA GLU A 121 14.23 -7.94 11.39
C GLU A 121 13.18 -7.95 12.50
N SER A 122 12.50 -9.09 12.69
CA SER A 122 11.48 -9.27 13.71
C SER A 122 12.07 -9.12 15.12
N TYR A 123 13.23 -9.71 15.41
CA TYR A 123 13.90 -9.52 16.71
C TYR A 123 14.38 -8.09 16.93
N LEU A 124 14.94 -7.43 15.92
CA LEU A 124 15.34 -6.02 16.02
C LEU A 124 14.13 -5.12 16.31
N LYS A 125 13.01 -5.34 15.61
CA LYS A 125 11.75 -4.63 15.87
C LYS A 125 11.16 -4.93 17.24
N ALA A 126 11.36 -6.14 17.78
CA ALA A 126 11.01 -6.44 19.17
C ALA A 126 11.87 -5.57 20.11
N LEU A 127 13.19 -5.55 19.92
CA LEU A 127 14.13 -4.81 20.76
C LEU A 127 13.92 -3.28 20.76
N GLU A 128 13.24 -2.70 19.76
CA GLU A 128 12.78 -1.28 19.81
C GLU A 128 11.88 -0.97 21.01
N TYR A 129 11.26 -1.97 21.63
CA TYR A 129 10.36 -1.83 22.78
C TYR A 129 10.98 -2.31 24.10
N ARG A 130 12.29 -2.59 24.14
CA ARG A 130 12.96 -3.23 25.30
C ARG A 130 12.85 -2.42 26.59
N ASP A 131 12.91 -1.09 26.52
CA ASP A 131 12.89 -0.21 27.70
C ASP A 131 11.52 -0.18 28.41
N ILE A 132 10.50 -0.76 27.78
CA ILE A 132 9.10 -0.74 28.23
C ILE A 132 8.69 -2.11 28.78
N ILE A 133 9.56 -3.12 28.67
CA ILE A 133 9.24 -4.51 28.99
C ILE A 133 10.06 -4.97 30.16
N ASP A 134 9.33 -5.31 31.22
CA ASP A 134 9.86 -5.90 32.43
C ASP A 134 9.96 -7.43 32.29
N ASP A 135 10.67 -7.86 31.25
CA ASP A 135 10.98 -9.28 30.99
C ASP A 135 12.39 -9.38 30.38
N PRO A 136 13.44 -9.24 31.21
CA PRO A 136 14.82 -9.32 30.74
C PRO A 136 15.14 -10.68 30.12
N TYR A 137 14.43 -11.74 30.49
CA TYR A 137 14.62 -13.05 29.88
C TYR A 137 14.34 -13.02 28.37
N LEU A 138 13.19 -12.48 27.94
CA LEU A 138 12.85 -12.43 26.52
C LEU A 138 13.77 -11.50 25.73
N ILE A 139 14.23 -10.40 26.34
CA ILE A 139 15.26 -9.52 25.74
C ILE A 139 16.56 -10.32 25.53
N GLY A 140 16.96 -11.10 26.52
CA GLY A 140 18.11 -12.01 26.42
C GLY A 140 17.97 -13.03 25.30
N VAL A 141 16.77 -13.61 25.11
CA VAL A 141 16.50 -14.53 24.00
C VAL A 141 16.63 -13.86 22.65
N CYS A 142 16.05 -12.66 22.46
CA CYS A 142 16.21 -11.89 21.22
C CYS A 142 17.69 -11.66 20.89
N ASN A 143 18.45 -11.19 21.86
CA ASN A 143 19.88 -10.92 21.70
C ASN A 143 20.67 -12.20 21.43
N PHE A 144 20.40 -13.30 22.13
CA PHE A 144 21.09 -14.56 21.90
C PHE A 144 20.90 -15.06 20.46
N VAL A 145 19.66 -15.03 19.95
CA VAL A 145 19.38 -15.43 18.56
C VAL A 145 20.02 -14.47 17.56
N LEU A 146 20.03 -13.16 17.81
CA LEU A 146 20.76 -12.21 16.96
C LEU A 146 22.27 -12.49 16.98
N GLY A 147 22.83 -12.92 18.11
CA GLY A 147 24.20 -13.40 18.23
C GLY A 147 24.48 -14.59 17.32
N GLU A 148 23.61 -15.61 17.35
CA GLU A 148 23.74 -16.80 16.49
C GLU A 148 23.67 -16.44 15.00
N LEU A 149 22.75 -15.57 14.63
CA LEU A 149 22.57 -15.14 13.24
C LEU A 149 23.75 -14.33 12.73
N ASN A 150 24.37 -13.50 13.57
CA ASN A 150 25.59 -12.76 13.21
C ASN A 150 26.80 -13.69 13.15
N LEU A 151 26.90 -14.67 14.04
CA LEU A 151 27.98 -15.67 14.02
C LEU A 151 27.94 -16.50 12.73
N LYS A 152 26.76 -16.95 12.29
CA LYS A 152 26.56 -17.65 11.01
C LYS A 152 27.01 -16.82 9.80
N GLN A 153 26.99 -15.49 9.91
CA GLN A 153 27.44 -14.56 8.87
C GLN A 153 28.91 -14.12 9.05
N ASN A 154 29.64 -14.74 9.98
CA ASN A 154 31.01 -14.39 10.36
C ASN A 154 31.17 -12.93 10.86
N ASN A 155 30.08 -12.32 11.35
CA ASN A 155 30.09 -10.98 11.94
C ASN A 155 30.45 -11.07 13.44
N TYR A 156 31.67 -11.49 13.76
CA TYR A 156 32.11 -11.85 15.12
C TYR A 156 31.90 -10.73 16.14
N GLN A 157 32.31 -9.49 15.83
CA GLN A 157 32.12 -8.35 16.73
C GLN A 157 30.65 -8.10 17.09
N ARG A 158 29.74 -8.24 16.11
CA ARG A 158 28.29 -8.09 16.36
C ARG A 158 27.75 -9.28 17.16
N ALA A 159 28.20 -10.49 16.85
CA ALA A 159 27.83 -11.68 17.60
C ALA A 159 28.23 -11.54 19.08
N LEU A 160 29.47 -11.11 19.34
CA LEU A 160 29.99 -10.86 20.68
C LEU A 160 29.13 -9.83 21.44
N PHE A 161 28.84 -8.68 20.82
CA PHE A 161 27.96 -7.65 21.38
C PHE A 161 26.60 -8.23 21.80
N TYR A 162 25.93 -8.95 20.89
CA TYR A 162 24.62 -9.51 21.18
C TYR A 162 24.66 -10.62 22.24
N TYR A 163 25.68 -11.48 22.24
CA TYR A 163 25.82 -12.50 23.29
C TYR A 163 26.13 -11.91 24.66
N GLN A 164 26.87 -10.80 24.73
CA GLN A 164 27.10 -10.07 25.98
C GLN A 164 25.80 -9.45 26.50
N GLU A 165 25.04 -8.76 25.64
CA GLU A 165 23.70 -8.26 26.00
C GLU A 165 22.79 -9.41 26.46
N ALA A 166 22.85 -10.58 25.81
CA ALA A 166 22.08 -11.74 26.23
C ALA A 166 22.49 -12.25 27.62
N TYR A 167 23.79 -12.35 27.89
CA TYR A 167 24.33 -12.76 29.18
C TYR A 167 23.85 -11.85 30.32
N GLU A 168 23.97 -10.53 30.16
CA GLU A 168 23.53 -9.54 31.16
C GLU A 168 22.03 -9.64 31.44
N ASN A 169 21.23 -9.80 30.39
CA ASN A 169 19.78 -9.98 30.51
C ASN A 169 19.40 -11.32 31.18
N TYR A 170 20.10 -12.40 30.88
CA TYR A 170 19.90 -13.68 31.58
C TYR A 170 20.37 -13.63 33.03
N GLN A 171 21.35 -12.78 33.36
CA GLN A 171 21.74 -12.48 34.73
C GLN A 171 20.64 -11.74 35.48
N ALA A 172 20.13 -10.65 34.91
CA ALA A 172 19.00 -9.90 35.47
C ALA A 172 17.74 -10.77 35.66
N ALA A 173 17.52 -11.74 34.77
CA ALA A 173 16.41 -12.69 34.85
C ALA A 173 16.65 -13.89 35.78
N ASN A 174 17.81 -14.00 36.43
CA ASN A 174 18.22 -15.15 37.24
C ASN A 174 18.11 -16.50 36.50
N LYS A 175 18.43 -16.52 35.21
CA LYS A 175 18.38 -17.72 34.35
C LYS A 175 19.78 -18.32 34.14
N THR A 176 20.35 -18.92 35.17
CA THR A 176 21.72 -19.44 35.18
C THR A 176 22.03 -20.39 34.02
N LYS A 177 21.12 -21.31 33.69
CA LYS A 177 21.29 -22.22 32.53
C LYS A 177 21.54 -21.45 31.22
N HIS A 178 20.86 -20.32 31.02
CA HIS A 178 21.01 -19.49 29.82
C HIS A 178 22.26 -18.60 29.89
N GLN A 179 22.67 -18.16 31.10
CA GLN A 179 23.95 -17.47 31.30
C GLN A 179 25.13 -18.36 30.88
N VAL A 180 25.12 -19.65 31.27
CA VAL A 180 26.13 -20.64 30.84
C VAL A 180 26.15 -20.76 29.32
N SER A 181 24.98 -20.88 28.69
CA SER A 181 24.87 -20.93 27.22
C SER A 181 25.44 -19.68 26.53
N ALA A 182 25.17 -18.48 27.08
CA ALA A 182 25.71 -17.24 26.54
C ALA A 182 27.23 -17.15 26.71
N LYS A 183 27.78 -17.58 27.86
CA LYS A 183 29.23 -17.64 28.09
C LYS A 183 29.94 -18.60 27.15
N ILE A 184 29.36 -19.77 26.90
CA ILE A 184 29.85 -20.72 25.89
C ILE A 184 29.87 -20.08 24.51
N ALA A 185 28.79 -19.39 24.13
CA ALA A 185 28.71 -18.72 22.84
C ALA A 185 29.78 -17.61 22.70
N ILE A 186 29.98 -16.80 23.74
CA ILE A 186 31.05 -15.78 23.79
C ILE A 186 32.43 -16.43 23.62
N ALA A 187 32.71 -17.50 24.36
CA ALA A 187 33.98 -18.24 24.27
C ALA A 187 34.22 -18.80 22.86
N ALA A 188 33.16 -19.29 22.21
CA ALA A 188 33.22 -19.75 20.83
C ALA A 188 33.56 -18.61 19.85
N VAL A 189 32.99 -17.41 20.03
CA VAL A 189 33.35 -16.24 19.21
C VAL A 189 34.83 -15.90 19.38
N TYR A 190 35.32 -15.82 20.61
CA TYR A 190 36.74 -15.56 20.87
C TYR A 190 37.65 -16.60 20.22
N TYR A 191 37.28 -17.88 20.28
CA TYR A 191 38.03 -18.94 19.62
C TYR A 191 38.06 -18.75 18.09
N MET A 192 36.93 -18.39 17.47
CA MET A 192 36.86 -18.13 16.02
C MET A 192 37.66 -16.88 15.60
N GLU A 193 37.86 -15.91 16.50
CA GLU A 193 38.75 -14.76 16.29
C GLU A 193 40.22 -15.06 16.63
N ASN A 194 40.57 -16.30 17.00
CA ASN A 194 41.89 -16.75 17.45
C ASN A 194 42.36 -16.09 18.76
N GLU A 195 41.42 -15.65 19.60
CA GLU A 195 41.67 -15.13 20.95
C GLU A 195 41.59 -16.27 21.98
N ASP A 196 42.48 -17.26 21.86
CA ASP A 196 42.44 -18.49 22.66
C ASP A 196 42.43 -18.25 24.17
N ASP A 197 43.15 -17.26 24.68
CA ASP A 197 43.22 -17.00 26.12
C ASP A 197 41.87 -16.49 26.67
N ASN A 198 41.16 -15.67 25.89
CA ASN A 198 39.81 -15.21 26.24
C ASN A 198 38.80 -16.36 26.13
N ALA A 199 38.90 -17.18 25.09
CA ALA A 199 38.07 -18.37 24.93
C ALA A 199 38.25 -19.36 26.10
N LEU A 200 39.49 -19.69 26.47
CA LEU A 200 39.81 -20.57 27.59
C LEU A 200 39.26 -20.03 28.92
N ARG A 201 39.40 -18.72 29.17
CA ARG A 201 38.83 -18.09 30.38
C ARG A 201 37.32 -18.31 30.44
N ASP A 202 36.60 -17.96 29.38
CA ASP A 202 35.13 -17.99 29.38
C ASP A 202 34.58 -19.44 29.34
N TYR A 203 35.26 -20.38 28.68
CA TYR A 203 34.93 -21.81 28.76
C TYR A 203 35.14 -22.37 30.17
N ARG A 204 36.23 -21.99 30.88
CA ARG A 204 36.45 -22.42 32.28
C ARG A 204 35.38 -21.84 33.22
N GLU A 205 34.98 -20.59 33.01
CA GLU A 205 33.90 -19.97 33.78
C GLU A 205 32.55 -20.69 33.55
N ALA A 206 32.22 -20.97 32.28
CA ALA A 206 31.04 -21.74 31.92
C ALA A 206 31.06 -23.16 32.49
N LEU A 207 32.22 -23.83 32.46
CA LEU A 207 32.42 -25.14 33.07
C LEU A 207 32.14 -25.09 34.57
N ASN A 208 32.78 -24.18 35.30
CA ASN A 208 32.58 -24.05 36.74
C ASN A 208 31.11 -23.79 37.12
N LEU A 209 30.43 -22.88 36.41
CA LEU A 209 29.00 -22.64 36.59
C LEU A 209 28.17 -23.89 36.28
N SER A 210 28.49 -24.62 35.21
CA SER A 210 27.78 -25.85 34.86
C SER A 210 28.00 -26.96 35.88
N GLU A 211 29.15 -27.03 36.54
CA GLU A 211 29.45 -27.97 37.63
C GLU A 211 28.67 -27.62 38.90
N GLN A 212 28.69 -26.35 39.29
CA GLN A 212 27.99 -25.86 40.47
C GLN A 212 26.48 -26.18 40.42
N PHE A 213 25.87 -26.10 39.23
CA PHE A 213 24.43 -26.32 39.03
C PHE A 213 24.07 -27.69 38.43
N GLY A 214 25.06 -28.57 38.22
CA GLY A 214 24.83 -29.93 37.73
C GLY A 214 24.36 -30.04 36.28
N TYR A 215 24.67 -29.05 35.43
CA TYR A 215 24.32 -29.05 34.01
C TYR A 215 25.29 -29.89 33.17
N LYS A 216 25.15 -31.22 33.25
CA LYS A 216 26.06 -32.19 32.60
C LYS A 216 26.31 -31.92 31.12
N ASP A 217 25.28 -31.61 30.34
CA ASP A 217 25.44 -31.35 28.89
C ASP A 217 26.41 -30.19 28.61
N PHE A 218 26.35 -29.13 29.43
CA PHE A 218 27.26 -28.00 29.31
C PHE A 218 28.67 -28.32 29.83
N GLN A 219 28.79 -29.18 30.85
CA GLN A 219 30.10 -29.65 31.32
C GLN A 219 30.82 -30.41 30.20
N VAL A 220 30.15 -31.38 29.58
CA VAL A 220 30.67 -32.17 28.45
C VAL A 220 31.08 -31.25 27.30
N TYR A 221 30.22 -30.29 26.93
CA TYR A 221 30.54 -29.33 25.87
C TYR A 221 31.78 -28.49 26.20
N CYS A 222 31.85 -27.89 27.40
CA CYS A 222 32.97 -27.04 27.79
C CYS A 222 34.27 -27.84 27.86
N LEU A 223 34.26 -29.04 28.46
CA LEU A 223 35.42 -29.93 28.53
C LEU A 223 35.95 -30.25 27.14
N ARG A 224 35.08 -30.58 26.19
CA ARG A 224 35.47 -30.82 24.79
C ARG A 224 36.17 -29.62 24.16
N CYS A 225 35.60 -28.43 24.30
CA CYS A 225 36.20 -27.20 23.76
C CYS A 225 37.57 -26.90 24.41
N LEU A 226 37.68 -27.06 25.73
CA LEU A 226 38.94 -26.87 26.45
C LEU A 226 40.01 -27.88 26.00
N ILE A 227 39.64 -29.16 25.83
CA ILE A 227 40.56 -30.20 25.34
C ILE A 227 41.10 -29.84 23.95
N GLY A 228 40.23 -29.45 23.01
CA GLY A 228 40.64 -29.07 21.66
C GLY A 228 41.64 -27.91 21.65
N ILE A 229 41.32 -26.82 22.36
CA ILE A 229 42.19 -25.63 22.42
C ILE A 229 43.53 -25.95 23.09
N LEU A 230 43.50 -26.60 24.27
CA LEU A 230 44.73 -26.87 25.04
C LEU A 230 45.62 -27.92 24.38
N SER A 231 45.05 -28.89 23.66
CA SER A 231 45.82 -29.87 22.88
C SER A 231 46.65 -29.18 21.80
N ASN A 232 46.05 -28.21 21.11
CA ASN A 232 46.75 -27.43 20.08
C ASN A 232 47.81 -26.48 20.64
N LYS A 233 47.63 -25.99 21.87
CA LYS A 233 48.65 -25.23 22.60
C LYS A 233 49.73 -26.12 23.23
N GLY A 234 49.61 -27.45 23.18
CA GLY A 234 50.57 -28.40 23.77
C GLY A 234 50.55 -28.44 25.31
N VAL A 235 49.47 -27.98 25.95
CA VAL A 235 49.36 -27.95 27.42
C VAL A 235 48.87 -29.30 27.95
N THR A 236 49.79 -30.23 28.18
CA THR A 236 49.42 -31.63 28.42
C THR A 236 48.76 -31.90 29.79
N ASN A 237 49.29 -31.36 30.88
CA ASN A 237 48.84 -31.75 32.23
C ASN A 237 47.38 -31.36 32.52
N GLU A 238 46.98 -30.14 32.18
CA GLU A 238 45.60 -29.67 32.35
C GLU A 238 44.65 -30.40 31.38
N THR A 239 45.08 -30.63 30.14
CA THR A 239 44.29 -31.37 29.16
C THR A 239 44.00 -32.79 29.62
N ASN A 240 44.98 -33.47 30.24
CA ASN A 240 44.79 -34.83 30.76
C ASN A 240 43.69 -34.91 31.84
N ASP A 241 43.61 -33.92 32.73
CA ASP A 241 42.52 -33.83 33.73
C ASP A 241 41.16 -33.69 33.03
N TYR A 242 41.06 -32.78 32.07
CA TYR A 242 39.82 -32.55 31.32
C TYR A 242 39.39 -33.76 30.49
N VAL A 243 40.32 -34.47 29.85
CA VAL A 243 40.03 -35.73 29.14
C VAL A 243 39.49 -36.78 30.12
N GLY A 244 40.11 -36.93 31.30
CA GLY A 244 39.64 -37.86 32.33
C GLY A 244 38.21 -37.56 32.79
N ARG A 245 37.91 -36.29 33.08
CA ARG A 245 36.57 -35.84 33.46
C ARG A 245 35.55 -35.99 32.33
N PHE A 246 35.95 -35.68 31.11
CA PHE A 246 35.13 -35.83 29.92
C PHE A 246 34.69 -37.29 29.72
N LEU A 247 35.64 -38.24 29.78
CA LEU A 247 35.36 -39.66 29.62
C LEU A 247 34.53 -40.25 30.79
N GLN A 248 34.55 -39.63 31.97
CA GLN A 248 33.69 -40.04 33.09
C GLN A 248 32.26 -39.53 32.96
N LEU A 249 32.04 -38.40 32.29
CA LEU A 249 30.74 -37.76 32.13
C LEU A 249 30.01 -38.18 30.85
N SER A 250 30.75 -38.59 29.83
CA SER A 250 30.21 -38.97 28.52
C SER A 250 29.86 -40.45 28.50
N ASP A 251 28.56 -40.77 28.43
CA ASP A 251 28.07 -42.14 28.31
C ASP A 251 28.37 -42.73 26.92
N ASP A 252 28.25 -41.91 25.87
CA ASP A 252 28.54 -42.25 24.47
C ASP A 252 29.36 -41.12 23.81
N LEU A 253 30.30 -41.49 22.94
CA LEU A 253 31.13 -40.53 22.20
C LEU A 253 30.50 -40.19 20.85
N SER A 254 30.22 -38.91 20.61
CA SER A 254 29.83 -38.42 19.29
C SER A 254 31.03 -38.41 18.33
N PRO A 255 30.81 -38.36 17.00
CA PRO A 255 31.91 -38.24 16.03
C PRO A 255 32.86 -37.08 16.34
N ASN A 256 32.32 -35.94 16.79
CA ASN A 256 33.11 -34.78 17.15
C ASN A 256 33.96 -35.02 18.41
N ASP A 257 33.44 -35.75 19.38
CA ASP A 257 34.17 -36.11 20.59
C ASP A 257 35.36 -37.02 20.26
N CYS A 258 35.13 -37.99 19.38
CA CYS A 258 36.16 -38.85 18.82
C CYS A 258 37.23 -38.05 18.05
N CYS A 259 36.86 -37.04 17.26
CA CYS A 259 37.83 -36.16 16.60
C CYS A 259 38.72 -35.42 17.61
N VAL A 260 38.12 -34.82 18.65
CA VAL A 260 38.85 -34.08 19.69
C VAL A 260 39.79 -35.00 20.48
N LEU A 261 39.35 -36.22 20.83
CA LEU A 261 40.21 -37.21 21.47
C LEU A 261 41.33 -37.67 20.53
N GLY A 262 41.03 -37.88 19.26
CA GLY A 262 42.00 -38.24 18.24
C GLY A 262 43.11 -37.20 18.11
N GLU A 263 42.74 -35.92 18.02
CA GLU A 263 43.69 -34.80 18.01
C GLU A 263 44.53 -34.75 19.29
N TYR A 264 43.89 -34.87 20.46
CA TYR A 264 44.62 -34.91 21.73
C TYR A 264 45.68 -36.02 21.76
N TYR A 265 45.31 -37.26 21.39
CA TYR A 265 46.25 -38.39 21.38
C TYR A 265 47.39 -38.19 20.37
N LEU A 266 47.10 -37.55 19.24
CA LEU A 266 48.10 -37.20 18.26
C LEU A 266 49.12 -36.20 18.83
N ARG A 267 48.66 -35.15 19.53
CA ARG A 267 49.53 -34.12 20.13
C ARG A 267 50.40 -34.66 21.26
N ILE A 268 49.98 -35.73 21.96
CA ILE A 268 50.80 -36.43 22.96
C ILE A 268 51.61 -37.61 22.37
N ASN A 269 51.79 -37.64 21.05
CA ASN A 269 52.59 -38.63 20.31
C ASN A 269 52.13 -40.09 20.53
N LYS A 270 50.81 -40.31 20.51
CA LYS A 270 50.17 -41.64 20.55
C LYS A 270 49.33 -41.87 19.28
N PRO A 271 49.99 -42.04 18.12
CA PRO A 271 49.31 -42.14 16.82
C PRO A 271 48.34 -43.33 16.73
N ASP A 272 48.62 -44.46 17.39
CA ASP A 272 47.69 -45.62 17.37
C ASP A 272 46.37 -45.32 18.09
N SER A 273 46.42 -44.59 19.20
CA SER A 273 45.21 -44.13 19.90
C SER A 273 44.48 -43.08 19.08
N ALA A 274 45.22 -42.15 18.45
CA ALA A 274 44.64 -41.16 17.56
C ALA A 274 43.88 -41.84 16.40
N GLU A 275 44.51 -42.81 15.74
CA GLU A 275 43.90 -43.58 14.65
C GLU A 275 42.62 -44.29 15.08
N TYR A 276 42.60 -44.91 16.27
CA TYR A 276 41.41 -45.56 16.81
C TYR A 276 40.22 -44.60 16.92
N TYR A 277 40.41 -43.45 17.55
CA TYR A 277 39.33 -42.48 17.74
C TYR A 277 38.93 -41.82 16.42
N LEU A 278 39.86 -41.49 15.53
CA LEU A 278 39.55 -40.84 14.26
C LEU A 278 38.78 -41.78 13.31
N ASN A 279 39.13 -43.07 13.28
CA ASN A 279 38.34 -44.06 12.54
C ASN A 279 36.95 -44.27 13.17
N ALA A 280 36.84 -44.23 14.50
CA ALA A 280 35.54 -44.24 15.18
C ALA A 280 34.69 -43.01 14.79
N ALA A 281 35.31 -41.82 14.67
CA ALA A 281 34.62 -40.62 14.21
C ALA A 281 34.02 -40.78 12.80
N ILE A 282 34.82 -41.25 11.84
CA ILE A 282 34.39 -41.44 10.45
C ILE A 282 33.30 -42.51 10.34
N SER A 283 33.46 -43.64 11.04
CA SER A 283 32.47 -44.73 11.00
C SER A 283 31.14 -44.37 11.65
N ALA A 284 31.15 -43.52 12.68
CA ALA A 284 29.94 -43.03 13.32
C ALA A 284 29.25 -41.89 12.55
N ASN A 285 29.96 -41.21 11.63
CA ASN A 285 29.44 -40.07 10.86
C ASN A 285 28.87 -40.45 9.48
N ILE A 286 28.51 -41.72 9.25
CA ILE A 286 27.93 -42.17 7.98
C ILE A 286 26.62 -41.41 7.71
N GLY A 287 26.64 -40.51 6.71
CA GLY A 287 25.51 -39.65 6.36
C GLY A 287 25.41 -38.34 7.16
N GLY A 288 26.40 -38.04 8.02
CA GLY A 288 26.51 -36.79 8.77
C GLY A 288 27.28 -35.67 8.03
N PRO A 289 27.63 -34.57 8.73
CA PRO A 289 28.33 -33.43 8.13
C PRO A 289 29.69 -33.82 7.56
N ARG A 290 29.95 -33.46 6.31
CA ARG A 290 31.18 -33.84 5.58
C ARG A 290 32.42 -33.13 6.13
N GLU A 291 32.23 -32.01 6.81
CA GLU A 291 33.25 -31.21 7.45
C GLU A 291 33.98 -31.98 8.56
N ASN A 292 33.24 -32.78 9.33
CA ASN A 292 33.80 -33.61 10.40
C ASN A 292 34.66 -34.75 9.82
N ASP A 293 34.23 -35.35 8.71
CA ASP A 293 35.01 -36.37 8.01
C ASP A 293 36.30 -35.78 7.42
N ALA A 294 36.23 -34.57 6.86
CA ALA A 294 37.41 -33.88 6.35
C ALA A 294 38.41 -33.59 7.48
N ALA A 295 37.95 -33.08 8.62
CA ALA A 295 38.80 -32.84 9.79
C ALA A 295 39.45 -34.14 10.30
N ALA A 296 38.67 -35.22 10.45
CA ALA A 296 39.18 -36.51 10.89
C ALA A 296 40.24 -37.07 9.93
N LYS A 297 40.05 -36.94 8.61
CA LYS A 297 41.00 -37.41 7.60
C LYS A 297 42.30 -36.62 7.56
N ILE A 298 42.27 -35.32 7.86
CA ILE A 298 43.51 -34.52 8.03
C ILE A 298 44.32 -35.07 9.20
N LEU A 299 43.66 -35.27 10.35
CA LEU A 299 44.32 -35.81 11.54
C LEU A 299 44.80 -37.25 11.35
N LEU A 300 44.09 -38.08 10.57
CA LEU A 300 44.56 -39.43 10.21
C LEU A 300 45.79 -39.37 9.31
N ALA A 301 45.84 -38.43 8.36
CA ALA A 301 47.03 -38.24 7.53
C ALA A 301 48.24 -37.85 8.38
N GLU A 302 48.07 -36.99 9.39
CA GLU A 302 49.11 -36.67 10.37
C GLU A 302 49.52 -37.91 11.18
N ALA A 303 48.55 -38.69 11.68
CA ALA A 303 48.82 -39.92 12.45
C ALA A 303 49.62 -40.94 11.64
N TYR A 304 49.22 -41.19 10.37
CA TYR A 304 49.94 -42.09 9.48
C TYR A 304 51.33 -41.57 9.10
N THR A 305 51.51 -40.25 9.01
CA THR A 305 52.83 -39.66 8.78
C THR A 305 53.76 -39.89 9.98
N LEU A 306 53.25 -39.76 11.22
CA LEU A 306 54.02 -40.08 12.43
C LEU A 306 54.38 -41.57 12.52
N ASN A 307 53.51 -42.44 12.03
CA ASN A 307 53.73 -43.89 11.93
C ASN A 307 54.53 -44.30 10.68
N GLU A 308 55.08 -43.35 9.92
CA GLU A 308 55.84 -43.56 8.67
C GLU A 308 55.06 -44.29 7.55
N ASP A 309 53.73 -44.42 7.65
CA ASP A 309 52.86 -44.93 6.59
C ASP A 309 52.46 -43.80 5.63
N TYR A 310 53.42 -43.35 4.84
CA TYR A 310 53.22 -42.28 3.87
C TYR A 310 52.17 -42.62 2.79
N ARG A 311 51.91 -43.91 2.55
CA ARG A 311 50.91 -44.35 1.57
C ARG A 311 49.51 -44.12 2.11
N ALA A 312 49.24 -44.54 3.34
CA ALA A 312 47.97 -44.28 4.01
C ALA A 312 47.75 -42.77 4.22
N ALA A 313 48.80 -42.03 4.60
CA ALA A 313 48.74 -40.58 4.74
C ALA A 313 48.33 -39.87 3.44
N CYS A 314 48.98 -40.21 2.32
CA CYS A 314 48.65 -39.65 1.01
C CYS A 314 47.23 -40.01 0.57
N TYR A 315 46.77 -41.23 0.86
CA TYR A 315 45.41 -41.66 0.57
C TYR A 315 44.37 -40.83 1.36
N MET A 316 44.55 -40.67 2.67
CA MET A 316 43.70 -39.83 3.52
C MET A 316 43.66 -38.37 3.06
N GLN A 317 44.81 -37.80 2.69
CA GLN A 317 44.89 -36.44 2.19
C GLN A 317 44.14 -36.25 0.86
N LYS A 318 44.23 -37.23 -0.05
CA LYS A 318 43.46 -37.23 -1.29
C LYS A 318 41.96 -37.29 -1.04
N GLU A 319 41.52 -38.14 -0.11
CA GLU A 319 40.10 -38.21 0.25
C GLU A 319 39.60 -36.92 0.92
N CYS A 320 40.42 -36.29 1.77
CA CYS A 320 40.10 -34.99 2.36
C CYS A 320 39.92 -33.92 1.28
N LEU A 321 40.83 -33.84 0.30
CA LEU A 321 40.73 -32.88 -0.80
C LEU A 321 39.42 -33.05 -1.58
N ALA A 322 39.05 -34.29 -1.91
CA ALA A 322 37.79 -34.58 -2.59
C ALA A 322 36.56 -34.17 -1.76
N LEU A 323 36.61 -34.33 -0.42
CA LEU A 323 35.56 -33.85 0.47
C LEU A 323 35.50 -32.32 0.50
N CYS A 324 36.64 -31.63 0.64
CA CYS A 324 36.71 -30.17 0.63
C CYS A 324 36.13 -29.58 -0.67
N ASP A 325 36.47 -30.13 -1.83
CA ASP A 325 35.92 -29.71 -3.12
C ASP A 325 34.39 -29.87 -3.16
N SER A 326 33.89 -30.98 -2.63
CA SER A 326 32.46 -31.26 -2.59
C SER A 326 31.69 -30.35 -1.63
N ILE A 327 32.26 -30.06 -0.45
CA ILE A 327 31.72 -29.11 0.53
C ILE A 327 31.66 -27.71 -0.08
N HIS A 328 32.76 -27.27 -0.70
CA HIS A 328 32.84 -25.96 -1.34
C HIS A 328 31.79 -25.80 -2.45
N LEU A 329 31.64 -26.82 -3.31
CA LEU A 329 30.62 -26.82 -4.36
C LEU A 329 29.20 -26.75 -3.78
N SER A 330 28.91 -27.51 -2.72
CA SER A 330 27.63 -27.48 -2.03
C SER A 330 27.34 -26.10 -1.43
N TYR A 331 28.32 -25.47 -0.78
CA TYR A 331 28.19 -24.13 -0.21
C TYR A 331 27.90 -23.08 -1.29
N MET A 332 28.63 -23.13 -2.42
CA MET A 332 28.39 -22.24 -3.56
C MET A 332 26.98 -22.42 -4.15
N ASN A 333 26.52 -23.65 -4.32
CA ASN A 333 25.17 -23.92 -4.82
C ASN A 333 24.08 -23.42 -3.86
N ASN A 334 24.25 -23.65 -2.55
CA ASN A 334 23.29 -23.19 -1.55
C ASN A 334 23.26 -21.66 -1.46
N SER A 335 24.41 -20.99 -1.50
CA SER A 335 24.51 -19.53 -1.50
C SER A 335 23.86 -18.89 -2.74
N ALA A 336 24.04 -19.52 -3.92
CA ALA A 336 23.38 -19.10 -5.14
C ALA A 336 21.85 -19.28 -5.06
N ALA A 337 21.38 -20.42 -4.56
CA ALA A 337 19.96 -20.69 -4.37
C ALA A 337 19.32 -19.73 -3.35
N GLU A 338 19.99 -19.44 -2.23
CA GLU A 338 19.53 -18.48 -1.23
C GLU A 338 19.45 -17.06 -1.81
N THR A 339 20.44 -16.67 -2.60
CA THR A 339 20.45 -15.37 -3.30
C THR A 339 19.31 -15.27 -4.33
N GLU A 340 19.02 -16.35 -5.06
CA GLU A 340 17.89 -16.39 -5.98
C GLU A 340 16.54 -16.31 -5.27
N LEU A 341 16.38 -17.04 -4.15
CA LEU A 341 15.19 -16.98 -3.31
C LEU A 341 14.98 -15.58 -2.74
N ARG A 342 16.05 -14.95 -2.23
CA ARG A 342 16.02 -13.57 -1.73
C ARG A 342 15.55 -12.59 -2.80
N TYR A 343 16.13 -12.68 -4.00
CA TYR A 343 15.72 -11.83 -5.12
C TYR A 343 14.24 -12.03 -5.51
N LYS A 344 13.75 -13.27 -5.49
CA LYS A 344 12.33 -13.58 -5.74
C LYS A 344 11.42 -13.00 -4.65
N ASP A 345 11.80 -13.11 -3.38
CA ASP A 345 11.04 -12.58 -2.24
C ASP A 345 10.97 -11.05 -2.28
N GLU A 346 12.10 -10.36 -2.45
CA GLU A 346 12.15 -8.90 -2.59
C GLU A 346 11.29 -8.42 -3.77
N ARG A 347 11.32 -9.15 -4.89
CA ARG A 347 10.49 -8.85 -6.05
C ARG A 347 9.00 -9.02 -5.75
N LEU A 348 8.60 -10.09 -5.05
CA LEU A 348 7.21 -10.32 -4.65
C LEU A 348 6.71 -9.22 -3.68
N GLU A 349 7.55 -8.77 -2.75
CA GLU A 349 7.22 -7.68 -1.84
C GLU A 349 7.08 -6.35 -2.57
N PHE A 350 8.00 -6.05 -3.49
CA PHE A 350 7.90 -4.87 -4.34
C PHE A 350 6.64 -4.89 -5.21
N GLU A 351 6.28 -6.05 -5.77
CA GLU A 351 5.04 -6.23 -6.53
C GLU A 351 3.79 -6.06 -5.66
N ARG A 352 3.78 -6.60 -4.43
CA ARG A 352 2.70 -6.40 -3.46
C ARG A 352 2.57 -4.93 -3.06
N TYR A 353 3.68 -4.26 -2.76
CA TYR A 353 3.71 -2.84 -2.46
C TYR A 353 3.15 -2.02 -3.63
N ARG A 354 3.65 -2.27 -4.84
CA ARG A 354 3.17 -1.60 -6.07
C ARG A 354 1.69 -1.85 -6.31
N SER A 355 1.21 -3.07 -6.05
CA SER A 355 -0.20 -3.42 -6.16
C SER A 355 -1.06 -2.67 -5.13
N SER A 356 -0.61 -2.60 -3.87
CA SER A 356 -1.29 -1.83 -2.81
C SER A 356 -1.37 -0.34 -3.15
N VAL A 357 -0.27 0.25 -3.63
CA VAL A 357 -0.25 1.65 -4.10
C VAL A 357 -1.21 1.84 -5.27
N ARG A 358 -1.20 0.95 -6.26
CA ARG A 358 -2.13 1.00 -7.40
C ARG A 358 -3.58 0.95 -6.94
N GLN A 359 -3.91 0.11 -5.97
CA GLN A 359 -5.25 -0.02 -5.43
C GLN A 359 -5.68 1.23 -4.65
N ASN A 360 -4.79 1.83 -3.86
CA ASN A 360 -5.04 3.11 -3.20
C ASN A 360 -5.27 4.24 -4.21
N VAL A 361 -4.49 4.30 -5.30
CA VAL A 361 -4.70 5.28 -6.38
C VAL A 361 -6.07 5.10 -7.04
N ILE A 362 -6.49 3.85 -7.29
CA ILE A 362 -7.82 3.55 -7.83
C ILE A 362 -8.92 4.04 -6.87
N TYR A 363 -8.79 3.82 -5.57
CA TYR A 363 -9.75 4.32 -4.58
C TYR A 363 -9.82 5.85 -4.52
N ILE A 364 -8.69 6.54 -4.64
CA ILE A 364 -8.65 8.01 -4.69
C ILE A 364 -9.36 8.52 -5.95
N ILE A 365 -9.08 7.93 -7.12
CA ILE A 365 -9.74 8.31 -8.39
C ILE A 365 -11.25 8.08 -8.30
N ALA A 366 -11.68 6.94 -7.73
CA ALA A 366 -13.10 6.64 -7.53
C ALA A 366 -13.78 7.68 -6.62
N LEU A 367 -13.13 8.06 -5.50
CA LEU A 367 -13.64 9.08 -4.58
C LEU A 367 -13.79 10.44 -5.27
N VAL A 368 -12.77 10.89 -6.01
CA VAL A 368 -12.81 12.16 -6.76
C VAL A 368 -13.92 12.15 -7.81
N SER A 369 -14.12 11.02 -8.49
CA SER A 369 -15.17 10.85 -9.50
C SER A 369 -16.57 10.99 -8.89
N VAL A 370 -16.79 10.40 -7.71
CA VAL A 370 -18.08 10.52 -6.98
C VAL A 370 -18.35 11.97 -6.58
N ILE A 371 -17.34 12.68 -6.07
CA ILE A 371 -17.47 14.10 -5.70
C ILE A 371 -17.81 14.95 -6.93
N ALA A 372 -17.17 14.70 -8.08
CA ALA A 372 -17.45 15.40 -9.33
C ALA A 372 -18.89 15.15 -9.81
N ILE A 373 -19.38 13.91 -9.76
CA ILE A 373 -20.76 13.55 -10.13
C ILE A 373 -21.76 14.26 -9.21
N CYS A 374 -21.54 14.25 -7.89
CA CYS A 374 -22.38 14.97 -6.94
C CYS A 374 -22.40 16.48 -7.23
N GLY A 375 -21.26 17.06 -7.58
CA GLY A 375 -21.15 18.47 -7.99
C GLY A 375 -21.96 18.77 -9.26
N ILE A 376 -21.89 17.91 -10.28
CA ILE A 376 -22.66 18.06 -11.53
C ILE A 376 -24.17 17.97 -11.23
N ILE A 377 -24.60 16.98 -10.44
CA ILE A 377 -26.00 16.81 -10.04
C ILE A 377 -26.49 18.06 -9.29
N TYR A 378 -25.69 18.59 -8.37
CA TYR A 378 -26.00 19.80 -7.62
C TYR A 378 -26.15 21.02 -8.53
N ILE A 379 -25.24 21.21 -9.50
CA ILE A 379 -25.32 22.29 -10.50
C ILE A 379 -26.61 22.16 -11.31
N PHE A 380 -26.96 20.95 -11.76
CA PHE A 380 -28.17 20.70 -12.54
C PHE A 380 -29.45 20.97 -11.73
N TYR A 381 -29.48 20.51 -10.47
CA TYR A 381 -30.56 20.79 -9.53
C TYR A 381 -30.73 22.30 -9.31
N ARG A 382 -29.64 23.03 -9.06
CA ARG A 382 -29.66 24.49 -8.88
C ARG A 382 -30.17 25.20 -10.14
N ARG A 383 -29.70 24.79 -11.33
CA ARG A 383 -30.13 25.38 -12.61
C ARG A 383 -31.62 25.17 -12.85
N ASN A 384 -32.13 23.96 -12.62
CA ASN A 384 -33.55 23.66 -12.76
C ASN A 384 -34.41 24.46 -11.77
N LYS A 385 -33.95 24.63 -10.52
CA LYS A 385 -34.64 25.45 -9.53
C LYS A 385 -34.75 26.93 -9.98
N MET A 386 -33.65 27.50 -10.47
CA MET A 386 -33.65 28.89 -10.99
C MET A 386 -34.52 29.05 -12.25
N GLN A 387 -34.57 28.03 -13.12
CA GLN A 387 -35.46 28.06 -14.28
C GLN A 387 -36.93 28.03 -13.89
N LYS A 388 -37.31 27.20 -12.90
CA LYS A 388 -38.69 27.18 -12.38
C LYS A 388 -39.11 28.54 -11.82
N GLN A 389 -38.24 29.20 -11.05
CA GLN A 389 -38.52 30.54 -10.52
C GLN A 389 -38.76 31.56 -11.62
N ARG A 390 -37.91 31.59 -12.67
CA ARG A 390 -38.12 32.50 -13.81
C ARG A 390 -39.42 32.22 -14.56
N ILE A 391 -39.79 30.95 -14.74
CA ILE A 391 -41.05 30.58 -15.41
C ILE A 391 -42.24 31.10 -14.61
N GLU A 392 -42.19 30.99 -13.29
CA GLU A 392 -43.24 31.49 -12.40
C GLU A 392 -43.35 33.02 -12.47
N GLU A 393 -42.23 33.74 -12.47
CA GLU A 393 -42.20 35.19 -12.72
C GLU A 393 -42.80 35.57 -14.09
N TYR A 394 -42.44 34.87 -15.17
CA TYR A 394 -43.02 35.13 -16.49
C TYR A 394 -44.53 34.89 -16.54
N LEU A 395 -45.03 33.86 -15.85
CA LEU A 395 -46.47 33.59 -15.76
C LEU A 395 -47.21 34.73 -15.05
N THR A 396 -46.66 35.25 -13.95
CA THR A 396 -47.25 36.40 -13.23
C THR A 396 -47.30 37.66 -14.09
N LEU A 397 -46.24 37.93 -14.86
CA LEU A 397 -46.18 39.09 -15.75
C LEU A 397 -47.18 38.98 -16.91
N ILE A 398 -47.35 37.77 -17.48
CA ILE A 398 -48.34 37.53 -18.54
C ILE A 398 -49.77 37.73 -18.01
N GLU A 399 -50.05 37.32 -16.78
CA GLU A 399 -51.35 37.53 -16.15
C GLU A 399 -51.66 39.02 -15.94
N GLU A 400 -50.66 39.79 -15.53
CA GLU A 400 -50.74 41.25 -15.36
C GLU A 400 -50.89 41.99 -16.71
N LEU A 401 -50.17 41.53 -17.74
CA LEU A 401 -50.31 42.03 -19.12
C LEU A 401 -51.68 41.72 -19.72
N ASN A 402 -52.23 40.53 -19.45
CA ASN A 402 -53.58 40.18 -19.93
C ASN A 402 -54.68 40.99 -19.23
N LYS A 403 -54.51 41.32 -17.93
CA LYS A 403 -55.40 42.26 -17.24
C LYS A 403 -55.36 43.67 -17.83
N THR A 404 -54.16 44.17 -18.17
CA THR A 404 -54.00 45.50 -18.77
C THR A 404 -54.44 45.58 -20.23
N LYS A 405 -54.43 44.45 -20.96
CA LYS A 405 -54.91 44.37 -22.36
C LYS A 405 -56.42 44.53 -22.51
N LEU A 406 -57.20 44.24 -21.47
CA LEU A 406 -58.67 44.29 -21.48
C LEU A 406 -59.26 45.69 -21.31
N GLN A 407 -58.45 46.75 -21.16
CA GLN A 407 -58.93 48.09 -20.77
C GLN A 407 -58.66 49.26 -21.74
N ILE A 408 -58.06 49.12 -22.93
CA ILE A 408 -57.70 50.30 -23.74
C ILE A 408 -57.85 50.10 -25.26
N PRO A 409 -58.65 50.92 -25.98
CA PRO A 409 -58.68 51.02 -27.44
C PRO A 409 -58.04 52.34 -27.95
N ASP A 410 -56.75 52.57 -27.69
CA ASP A 410 -56.04 53.78 -28.17
C ASP A 410 -55.05 53.45 -29.29
N ALA A 411 -55.21 54.10 -30.45
CA ALA A 411 -54.34 54.00 -31.62
C ALA A 411 -52.87 54.40 -31.33
N ALA A 412 -52.63 55.22 -30.29
CA ALA A 412 -51.29 55.58 -29.83
C ALA A 412 -50.52 54.40 -29.23
N LYS A 413 -51.22 53.45 -28.58
CA LYS A 413 -50.58 52.27 -27.96
C LYS A 413 -50.27 51.18 -29.00
N ILE A 414 -51.06 51.14 -30.09
CA ILE A 414 -50.79 50.28 -31.25
C ILE A 414 -49.51 50.73 -31.96
N SER A 415 -49.29 52.04 -32.13
CA SER A 415 -48.05 52.55 -32.75
C SER A 415 -46.82 52.31 -31.86
N GLU A 416 -46.97 52.41 -30.52
CA GLU A 416 -45.93 52.07 -29.55
C GLU A 416 -45.56 50.57 -29.56
N LEU A 417 -46.56 49.69 -29.65
CA LEU A 417 -46.39 48.23 -29.75
C LEU A 417 -45.75 47.81 -31.10
N LEU A 418 -46.10 48.50 -32.19
CA LEU A 418 -45.47 48.28 -33.49
C LEU A 418 -44.01 48.74 -33.47
N ASN A 419 -43.72 49.91 -32.90
CA ASN A 419 -42.35 50.43 -32.77
C ASN A 419 -41.45 49.53 -31.91
N THR A 420 -41.96 49.02 -30.79
CA THR A 420 -41.23 48.04 -29.96
C THR A 420 -41.01 46.72 -30.69
N ARG A 421 -42.00 46.22 -31.46
CA ARG A 421 -41.81 45.04 -32.32
C ARG A 421 -40.75 45.27 -33.40
N PHE A 422 -40.72 46.45 -34.02
CA PHE A 422 -39.69 46.79 -35.02
C PHE A 422 -38.30 46.97 -34.39
N GLN A 423 -38.19 47.48 -33.16
CA GLN A 423 -36.92 47.52 -32.43
C GLN A 423 -36.38 46.11 -32.14
N VAL A 424 -37.23 45.19 -31.67
CA VAL A 424 -36.83 43.80 -31.44
C VAL A 424 -36.35 43.15 -32.74
N LEU A 425 -37.01 43.41 -33.87
CA LEU A 425 -36.56 42.94 -35.18
C LEU A 425 -35.22 43.52 -35.60
N LYS A 426 -34.97 44.81 -35.32
CA LYS A 426 -33.68 45.46 -35.59
C LYS A 426 -32.56 44.84 -34.76
N GLU A 427 -32.79 44.55 -33.48
CA GLU A 427 -31.79 43.89 -32.62
C GLU A 427 -31.55 42.42 -33.00
N LEU A 428 -32.59 41.67 -33.36
CA LEU A 428 -32.45 40.31 -33.87
C LEU A 428 -31.69 40.26 -35.19
N ALA A 429 -31.95 41.20 -36.10
CA ALA A 429 -31.22 41.30 -37.36
C ALA A 429 -29.78 41.81 -37.19
N LYS A 430 -29.50 42.61 -36.15
CA LYS A 430 -28.14 43.05 -35.80
C LYS A 430 -27.32 41.90 -35.21
N THR A 431 -27.90 41.16 -34.27
CA THR A 431 -27.27 39.98 -33.66
C THR A 431 -26.97 38.87 -34.68
N TYR A 432 -27.73 38.76 -35.77
CA TYR A 432 -27.38 37.86 -36.88
C TYR A 432 -25.98 38.13 -37.48
N TYR A 433 -25.60 39.39 -37.67
CA TYR A 433 -24.28 39.76 -38.23
C TYR A 433 -23.16 39.78 -37.21
N GLU A 434 -23.45 40.07 -35.94
CA GLU A 434 -22.44 40.03 -34.86
C GLU A 434 -21.95 38.60 -34.56
N PHE A 435 -22.75 37.57 -34.90
CA PHE A 435 -22.45 36.17 -34.62
C PHE A 435 -22.37 35.28 -35.89
N GLU A 436 -21.95 35.86 -37.02
CA GLU A 436 -21.89 35.19 -38.34
C GLU A 436 -21.05 33.87 -38.33
N ASN A 437 -20.16 33.70 -37.35
CA ASN A 437 -19.32 32.51 -37.15
C ASN A 437 -19.99 31.34 -36.37
N SER A 438 -21.27 31.42 -36.01
CA SER A 438 -21.96 30.35 -35.27
C SER A 438 -23.17 29.78 -36.05
N PRO A 439 -23.00 28.65 -36.78
CA PRO A 439 -24.02 28.08 -37.68
C PRO A 439 -25.36 27.71 -37.01
N ALA A 440 -25.32 27.33 -35.74
CA ALA A 440 -26.52 26.94 -34.98
C ALA A 440 -27.36 28.15 -34.57
N LEU A 441 -26.72 29.27 -34.24
CA LEU A 441 -27.40 30.52 -33.88
C LEU A 441 -27.97 31.22 -35.11
N THR A 442 -27.20 31.28 -36.20
CA THR A 442 -27.69 31.82 -37.49
C THR A 442 -28.87 31.03 -38.02
N LYS A 443 -28.90 29.70 -37.89
CA LYS A 443 -30.08 28.88 -38.27
C LYS A 443 -31.31 29.19 -37.42
N LYS A 444 -31.14 29.43 -36.11
CA LYS A 444 -32.24 29.71 -35.18
C LYS A 444 -32.80 31.13 -35.35
N VAL A 445 -31.92 32.12 -35.53
CA VAL A 445 -32.31 33.51 -35.84
C VAL A 445 -32.96 33.60 -37.21
N LYS A 446 -32.40 32.92 -38.23
CA LYS A 446 -33.01 32.83 -39.56
C LYS A 446 -34.37 32.12 -39.52
N GLY A 447 -34.53 31.05 -38.73
CA GLY A 447 -35.81 30.37 -38.52
C GLY A 447 -36.88 31.31 -37.96
N ILE A 448 -36.56 32.04 -36.89
CA ILE A 448 -37.46 33.03 -36.26
C ILE A 448 -37.82 34.16 -37.24
N LEU A 449 -36.88 34.61 -38.08
CA LEU A 449 -37.11 35.69 -39.04
C LEU A 449 -37.80 35.23 -40.34
N SER A 450 -37.62 33.95 -40.74
CA SER A 450 -38.20 33.37 -41.96
C SER A 450 -39.65 32.92 -41.82
N GLU A 451 -40.13 32.67 -40.60
CA GLU A 451 -41.54 32.40 -40.33
C GLU A 451 -42.32 33.71 -40.19
N LYS A 452 -42.77 34.25 -41.33
CA LYS A 452 -43.91 35.18 -41.45
C LYS A 452 -43.84 36.52 -40.68
N ILE A 453 -42.78 37.30 -40.88
CA ILE A 453 -42.70 38.67 -40.32
C ILE A 453 -43.10 39.76 -41.32
N LEU A 454 -42.97 39.54 -42.63
CA LEU A 454 -43.57 40.40 -43.66
C LEU A 454 -44.71 39.64 -44.36
N ASP A 455 -45.76 39.29 -43.60
CA ASP A 455 -47.03 39.00 -44.27
C ASP A 455 -47.56 40.32 -44.87
N LYS A 456 -48.34 40.25 -45.96
CA LYS A 456 -48.82 41.45 -46.68
C LYS A 456 -49.54 42.45 -45.76
N THR A 457 -50.14 41.93 -44.69
CA THR A 457 -50.79 42.71 -43.62
C THR A 457 -49.81 43.62 -42.88
N ILE A 458 -48.63 43.14 -42.49
CA ILE A 458 -47.64 43.91 -41.73
C ILE A 458 -47.00 45.02 -42.58
N ILE A 459 -46.75 44.74 -43.86
CA ILE A 459 -46.26 45.80 -44.79
C ILE A 459 -47.34 46.86 -44.99
N SER A 460 -48.62 46.45 -45.10
CA SER A 460 -49.74 47.39 -45.20
C SER A 460 -49.88 48.24 -43.92
N ASP A 461 -49.73 47.64 -42.75
CA ASP A 461 -49.78 48.35 -41.46
C ASP A 461 -48.60 49.31 -41.31
N LEU A 462 -47.40 48.90 -41.75
CA LEU A 462 -46.22 49.75 -41.79
C LEU A 462 -46.44 50.94 -42.74
N GLU A 463 -46.97 50.69 -43.93
CA GLU A 463 -47.29 51.73 -44.91
C GLU A 463 -48.32 52.72 -44.33
N ASN A 464 -49.39 52.24 -43.71
CA ASN A 464 -50.39 53.08 -43.06
C ASN A 464 -49.78 53.93 -41.94
N THR A 465 -48.92 53.34 -41.11
CA THR A 465 -48.22 54.03 -40.01
C THR A 465 -47.29 55.12 -40.54
N LEU A 466 -46.51 54.81 -41.58
CA LEU A 466 -45.60 55.78 -42.19
C LEU A 466 -46.37 56.91 -42.88
N ASN A 467 -47.49 56.61 -43.52
CA ASN A 467 -48.36 57.63 -44.09
C ASN A 467 -48.96 58.55 -43.02
N GLN A 468 -49.32 58.02 -41.84
CA GLN A 468 -49.77 58.86 -40.72
C GLN A 468 -48.64 59.73 -40.15
N GLN A 469 -47.42 59.20 -40.06
CA GLN A 469 -46.28 59.90 -39.46
C GLN A 469 -45.61 60.92 -40.39
N TYR A 470 -45.61 60.63 -41.69
CA TYR A 470 -44.90 61.40 -42.71
C TYR A 470 -45.85 61.90 -43.79
N ASP A 471 -47.02 62.38 -43.39
CA ASP A 471 -48.00 63.08 -44.25
C ASP A 471 -48.25 62.42 -45.63
N ASN A 472 -48.65 61.16 -45.58
CA ASN A 472 -48.97 60.30 -46.73
C ASN A 472 -47.82 60.09 -47.73
N VAL A 473 -46.56 60.19 -47.30
CA VAL A 473 -45.37 60.11 -48.18
C VAL A 473 -45.32 58.86 -49.07
N ILE A 474 -45.73 57.68 -48.58
CA ILE A 474 -45.69 56.44 -49.35
C ILE A 474 -46.82 56.41 -50.38
N SER A 475 -48.02 56.85 -49.98
CA SER A 475 -49.18 56.98 -50.88
C SER A 475 -48.92 58.00 -51.99
N ASN A 476 -48.33 59.15 -51.66
CA ASN A 476 -47.96 60.21 -52.61
C ASN A 476 -46.87 59.72 -53.59
N PHE A 477 -45.88 58.98 -53.10
CA PHE A 477 -44.86 58.38 -53.97
C PHE A 477 -45.46 57.37 -54.97
N LYS A 478 -46.43 56.56 -54.55
CA LYS A 478 -47.12 55.62 -55.42
C LYS A 478 -47.98 56.31 -56.48
N SER A 479 -48.69 57.39 -56.11
CA SER A 479 -49.54 58.15 -57.05
C SER A 479 -48.71 58.91 -58.08
N GLU A 480 -47.58 59.50 -57.68
CA GLU A 480 -46.67 60.23 -58.57
C GLU A 480 -45.80 59.30 -59.43
N TYR A 481 -45.60 58.04 -59.01
CA TYR A 481 -44.87 57.04 -59.79
C TYR A 481 -45.59 55.68 -59.91
N PRO A 482 -46.73 55.60 -60.64
CA PRO A 482 -47.61 54.42 -60.65
C PRO A 482 -46.98 53.15 -61.25
N LYS A 483 -45.94 53.30 -62.08
CA LYS A 483 -45.24 52.18 -62.75
C LYS A 483 -44.15 51.54 -61.87
N ILE A 484 -44.02 51.94 -60.59
CA ILE A 484 -43.03 51.38 -59.68
C ILE A 484 -43.34 49.91 -59.35
N LYS A 485 -42.31 49.06 -59.31
CA LYS A 485 -42.49 47.67 -58.89
C LYS A 485 -42.73 47.60 -57.37
N PRO A 486 -43.62 46.71 -56.87
CA PRO A 486 -43.94 46.59 -55.44
C PRO A 486 -42.71 46.42 -54.54
N CYS A 487 -41.71 45.65 -54.97
CA CYS A 487 -40.48 45.45 -54.20
C CYS A 487 -39.68 46.72 -53.91
N PHE A 488 -39.83 47.78 -54.72
CA PHE A 488 -39.21 49.07 -54.45
C PHE A 488 -40.00 49.90 -53.43
N VAL A 489 -41.33 49.73 -53.38
CA VAL A 489 -42.18 50.33 -52.34
C VAL A 489 -41.87 49.68 -51.00
N GLU A 490 -41.80 48.36 -50.95
CA GLU A 490 -41.45 47.62 -49.73
C GLU A 490 -40.08 48.05 -49.18
N LEU A 491 -39.09 48.16 -50.07
CA LEU A 491 -37.77 48.67 -49.72
C LEU A 491 -37.84 50.09 -49.16
N LEU A 492 -38.67 50.96 -49.76
CA LEU A 492 -38.83 52.34 -49.30
C LEU A 492 -39.46 52.40 -47.90
N CYS A 493 -40.50 51.62 -47.64
CA CYS A 493 -41.13 51.54 -46.31
C CYS A 493 -40.12 51.09 -45.24
N LEU A 494 -39.30 50.07 -45.53
CA LEU A 494 -38.30 49.58 -44.58
C LEU A 494 -37.18 50.61 -44.33
N LEU A 495 -36.79 51.39 -45.34
CA LEU A 495 -35.81 52.46 -45.18
C LEU A 495 -36.37 53.63 -44.35
N TYR A 496 -37.62 54.04 -44.59
CA TYR A 496 -38.31 55.05 -43.77
C TYR A 496 -38.49 54.60 -42.32
N ALA A 497 -38.75 53.31 -42.10
CA ALA A 497 -38.78 52.71 -40.77
C ALA A 497 -37.38 52.61 -40.13
N GLY A 498 -36.31 53.03 -40.81
CA GLY A 498 -34.95 53.12 -40.30
C GLY A 498 -34.22 51.78 -40.20
N PHE A 499 -34.53 50.82 -41.06
CA PHE A 499 -33.76 49.57 -41.17
C PHE A 499 -32.52 49.76 -42.05
N SER A 500 -31.38 49.22 -41.64
CA SER A 500 -30.15 49.24 -42.45
C SER A 500 -30.22 48.22 -43.60
N PRO A 501 -29.44 48.38 -44.68
CA PRO A 501 -29.40 47.41 -45.78
C PRO A 501 -29.05 45.98 -45.33
N GLN A 502 -28.22 45.85 -44.30
CA GLN A 502 -27.89 44.58 -43.64
C GLN A 502 -29.13 43.97 -43.00
N GLN A 503 -29.85 44.73 -42.17
CA GLN A 503 -31.07 44.25 -41.51
C GLN A 503 -32.16 43.87 -42.51
N ILE A 504 -32.34 44.70 -43.55
CA ILE A 504 -33.31 44.44 -44.63
C ILE A 504 -33.00 43.10 -45.31
N SER A 505 -31.73 42.81 -45.60
CA SER A 505 -31.34 41.56 -46.27
C SER A 505 -31.70 40.30 -45.47
N VAL A 506 -31.60 40.38 -44.14
CA VAL A 506 -31.99 39.27 -43.24
C VAL A 506 -33.50 39.14 -43.17
N ILE A 507 -34.22 40.26 -43.07
CA ILE A 507 -35.68 40.32 -42.97
C ILE A 507 -36.36 39.85 -44.26
N THR A 508 -35.84 40.21 -45.42
CA THR A 508 -36.38 39.79 -46.73
C THR A 508 -35.82 38.45 -47.21
N ASN A 509 -34.86 37.87 -46.47
CA ASN A 509 -34.13 36.66 -46.86
C ASN A 509 -33.47 36.79 -48.25
N GLU A 510 -32.93 37.97 -48.55
CA GLU A 510 -32.19 38.27 -49.78
C GLU A 510 -30.72 38.54 -49.47
N THR A 511 -29.85 38.44 -50.48
CA THR A 511 -28.44 38.76 -50.27
C THR A 511 -28.23 40.27 -50.10
N LEU A 512 -27.28 40.67 -49.24
CA LEU A 512 -26.93 42.07 -49.01
C LEU A 512 -26.64 42.83 -50.32
N LYS A 513 -25.94 42.17 -51.26
CA LYS A 513 -25.65 42.71 -52.60
C LYS A 513 -26.94 43.05 -53.38
N THR A 514 -27.99 42.23 -53.26
CA THR A 514 -29.28 42.47 -53.91
C THR A 514 -29.96 43.72 -53.35
N ILE A 515 -29.91 43.94 -52.03
CA ILE A 515 -30.50 45.12 -51.39
C ILE A 515 -29.78 46.40 -51.82
N TYR A 516 -28.44 46.41 -51.83
CA TYR A 516 -27.68 47.57 -52.31
C TYR A 516 -27.95 47.88 -53.79
N MET A 517 -28.05 46.85 -54.64
CA MET A 517 -28.42 47.02 -56.05
C MET A 517 -29.83 47.60 -56.20
N ARG A 518 -30.81 47.12 -55.43
CA ARG A 518 -32.17 47.69 -55.44
C ARG A 518 -32.20 49.13 -54.94
N LYS A 519 -31.48 49.46 -53.85
CA LYS A 519 -31.34 50.83 -53.33
C LYS A 519 -30.74 51.76 -54.40
N PHE A 520 -29.68 51.31 -55.09
CA PHE A 520 -29.05 52.04 -56.19
C PHE A 520 -30.01 52.27 -57.37
N HIS A 521 -30.73 51.22 -57.80
CA HIS A 521 -31.71 51.35 -58.89
C HIS A 521 -32.88 52.24 -58.52
N LEU A 522 -33.38 52.17 -57.28
CA LEU A 522 -34.44 53.04 -56.77
C LEU A 522 -33.99 54.51 -56.78
N LYS A 523 -32.78 54.78 -56.28
CA LYS A 523 -32.17 56.12 -56.31
C LYS A 523 -32.07 56.65 -57.74
N LYS A 524 -31.56 55.86 -58.69
CA LYS A 524 -31.45 56.24 -60.10
C LYS A 524 -32.82 56.53 -60.73
N LYS A 525 -33.84 55.72 -60.42
CA LYS A 525 -35.21 55.93 -60.91
C LYS A 525 -35.83 57.20 -60.37
N ILE A 526 -35.64 57.50 -59.08
CA ILE A 526 -36.15 58.72 -58.45
C ILE A 526 -35.45 59.96 -59.01
N ILE A 527 -34.13 59.90 -59.22
CA ILE A 527 -33.35 60.98 -59.86
C ILE A 527 -33.86 61.27 -61.29
N ALA A 528 -34.25 60.23 -62.04
CA ALA A 528 -34.75 60.36 -63.41
C ALA A 528 -36.25 60.70 -63.50
N SER A 529 -36.97 60.81 -62.38
CA SER A 529 -38.42 61.07 -62.33
C SER A 529 -38.76 62.52 -61.97
N HIS A 530 -39.97 62.96 -62.33
CA HIS A 530 -40.54 64.28 -62.00
C HIS A 530 -41.50 64.20 -60.78
N ILE A 531 -41.04 63.55 -59.70
CA ILE A 531 -41.78 63.41 -58.44
C ILE A 531 -41.51 64.65 -57.57
N THR A 532 -42.51 65.18 -56.90
CA THR A 532 -42.41 66.41 -56.09
C THR A 532 -41.70 66.18 -54.76
N THR A 533 -41.80 64.97 -54.19
CA THR A 533 -41.20 64.55 -52.91
C THR A 533 -39.76 64.04 -53.04
N LYS A 534 -39.11 64.30 -54.18
CA LYS A 534 -37.81 63.75 -54.58
C LYS A 534 -36.70 63.94 -53.55
N ASP A 535 -36.52 65.15 -53.03
CA ASP A 535 -35.40 65.46 -52.13
C ASP A 535 -35.56 64.82 -50.75
N VAL A 536 -36.80 64.71 -50.26
CA VAL A 536 -37.13 64.05 -48.97
C VAL A 536 -36.84 62.55 -49.05
N ILE A 537 -37.24 61.91 -50.15
CA ILE A 537 -36.99 60.49 -50.36
C ILE A 537 -35.50 60.20 -50.59
N LEU A 538 -34.80 61.06 -51.36
CA LEU A 538 -33.36 60.90 -51.59
C LEU A 538 -32.54 61.05 -50.32
N ASN A 539 -32.95 61.87 -49.35
CA ASN A 539 -32.27 61.96 -48.05
C ASN A 539 -32.31 60.65 -47.26
N ILE A 540 -33.40 59.88 -47.36
CA ILE A 540 -33.51 58.57 -46.69
C ILE A 540 -32.82 57.45 -47.48
N ILE A 541 -32.75 57.57 -48.80
CA ILE A 541 -32.07 56.61 -49.69
C ILE A 541 -30.57 56.93 -49.84
N SER A 542 -30.08 58.06 -49.34
CA SER A 542 -28.63 58.34 -49.26
C SER A 542 -27.95 57.28 -48.39
#